data_AF-A0A7S1SS70-F1
#
_entry.id   AF-A0A7S1SS70-F1
#
_cell.length_a   1.000
_cell.length_b   1.000
_cell.length_c   1.000
_cell.angle_alpha   90.00
_cell.angle_beta   90.00
_cell.angle_gamma   90.00
#
_symmetry.space_group_name_H-M   'P 1'
#
loop_
_entity.id
_entity.type
_entity.pdbx_description
1 polymer ?
#
loop_
_entity_poly.entity_id
_entity_poly.type
_entity_poly.pdbx_seq_one_letter_code
_entity_poly.pdbx_strand_id
1 'polypeptide(L)'
;FAILGMYLLGNAGRGGMIDDRVNFETFGSSMFVLFFSLTGENWPSVLHDLLAQGKWGAIPYFIAFISIAFFILLNLFLAVILDRFTETRRMEEYRLTPPDFAIFSSKWAEYDPKATLLIPATALEQLIVNLPTPLGVKGMGFTRLEKFRMLQSLCLDGYGAECVV
;
A
#
# COMPACT_ATOMS: atom_id res chain seq x y z
N PHE A 1 25.06 -15.61 -1.37
CA PHE A 1 26.11 -14.85 -0.66
C PHE A 1 26.67 -15.57 0.56
N ALA A 2 25.86 -16.10 1.50
CA ALA A 2 26.38 -16.73 2.73
C ALA A 2 27.34 -17.90 2.45
N ILE A 3 26.92 -18.90 1.66
CA ILE A 3 27.75 -20.06 1.27
C ILE A 3 29.03 -19.61 0.53
N LEU A 4 28.91 -18.64 -0.38
CA LEU A 4 30.05 -18.08 -1.10
C LEU A 4 31.03 -17.37 -0.15
N GLY A 5 30.51 -16.67 0.86
CA GLY A 5 31.30 -16.03 1.91
C GLY A 5 32.07 -17.06 2.73
N MET A 6 31.45 -18.20 3.07
CA MET A 6 32.17 -19.30 3.72
C MET A 6 33.32 -19.82 2.86
N TYR A 7 33.06 -20.04 1.56
CA TYR A 7 34.06 -20.55 0.63
C TYR A 7 35.25 -19.58 0.45
N LEU A 8 34.98 -18.28 0.30
CA LEU A 8 36.02 -17.28 0.02
C LEU A 8 36.70 -16.73 1.28
N LEU A 9 35.94 -16.57 2.37
CA LEU A 9 36.33 -15.79 3.53
C LEU A 9 36.37 -16.62 4.82
N GLY A 10 35.90 -17.86 4.83
CA GLY A 10 35.73 -18.68 6.04
C GLY A 10 37.00 -18.90 6.87
N ASN A 11 38.17 -18.98 6.23
CA ASN A 11 39.46 -19.11 6.94
C ASN A 11 40.04 -17.76 7.37
N ALA A 12 39.22 -16.77 7.72
CA ALA A 12 39.71 -15.47 8.17
C ALA A 12 40.14 -15.58 9.64
N GLY A 13 41.32 -15.06 9.95
CA GLY A 13 41.76 -14.91 11.33
C GLY A 13 40.86 -13.92 12.09
N ARG A 14 40.81 -14.07 13.41
CA ARG A 14 40.16 -13.10 14.28
C ARG A 14 40.95 -11.80 14.32
N GLY A 15 40.26 -10.67 14.39
CA GLY A 15 40.86 -9.35 14.48
C GLY A 15 39.88 -8.24 14.12
N GLY A 16 39.89 -7.15 14.89
CA GLY A 16 38.97 -6.03 14.71
C GLY A 16 37.51 -6.45 14.89
N MET A 17 36.70 -6.25 13.86
CA MET A 17 35.30 -6.67 13.78
C MET A 17 35.13 -8.17 13.54
N ILE A 18 36.17 -8.90 13.11
CA ILE A 18 36.05 -10.34 12.87
C ILE A 18 36.29 -11.08 14.19
N ASP A 19 35.21 -11.56 14.79
CA ASP A 19 35.18 -12.27 16.08
C ASP A 19 34.43 -13.61 15.99
N ASP A 20 34.18 -14.26 17.13
CA ASP A 20 33.48 -15.56 17.20
C ASP A 20 32.02 -15.51 16.70
N ARG A 21 31.42 -14.33 16.58
CA ARG A 21 30.05 -14.10 16.10
C ARG A 21 30.02 -13.54 14.68
N VAL A 22 30.93 -12.61 14.39
CA VAL A 22 31.05 -11.90 13.11
C VAL A 22 32.16 -12.55 12.29
N ASN A 23 31.82 -13.64 11.61
CA ASN A 23 32.76 -14.38 10.77
C ASN A 23 32.05 -15.14 9.66
N PHE A 24 32.85 -15.80 8.81
CA PHE A 24 32.37 -16.58 7.68
C PHE A 24 32.60 -18.10 7.86
N GLU A 25 32.83 -18.59 9.09
CA GLU A 25 33.20 -20.00 9.31
C GLU A 25 32.01 -20.95 9.10
N THR A 26 30.80 -20.50 9.46
CA THR A 26 29.56 -21.28 9.35
C THR A 26 28.54 -20.56 8.51
N PHE A 27 27.51 -21.29 8.06
CA PHE A 27 26.40 -20.69 7.32
C PHE A 27 25.68 -19.63 8.16
N GLY A 28 25.44 -19.93 9.45
CA GLY A 28 24.73 -19.03 10.36
C GLY A 28 25.52 -17.76 10.64
N SER A 29 26.81 -17.86 10.95
CA SER A 29 27.66 -16.68 11.17
C SER A 29 27.81 -15.84 9.90
N SER A 30 28.00 -16.49 8.73
CA SER A 30 28.04 -15.78 7.45
C SER A 30 26.73 -15.05 7.15
N MET A 31 25.59 -15.67 7.45
CA MET A 31 24.28 -15.04 7.29
C MET A 31 24.11 -13.84 8.23
N PHE A 32 24.61 -13.95 9.47
CA PHE A 32 24.62 -12.83 10.42
C PHE A 32 25.45 -11.66 9.91
N VAL A 33 26.67 -11.91 9.38
CA VAL A 33 27.51 -10.86 8.79
C VAL A 33 26.80 -10.16 7.62
N LEU A 34 26.10 -10.92 6.78
CA LEU A 34 25.35 -10.36 5.65
C LEU A 34 24.13 -9.53 6.09
N PHE A 35 23.38 -10.01 7.09
CA PHE A 35 22.28 -9.25 7.67
C PHE A 35 22.77 -7.97 8.34
N PHE A 36 23.86 -8.07 9.09
CA PHE A 36 24.54 -6.93 9.70
C PHE A 36 25.05 -5.93 8.66
N SER A 37 25.53 -6.42 7.51
CA SER A 37 25.97 -5.55 6.41
C SER A 37 24.78 -4.91 5.65
N LEU A 38 23.61 -5.57 5.64
CA LEU A 38 22.40 -5.09 4.98
C LEU A 38 21.82 -3.84 5.66
N THR A 39 21.96 -3.72 6.98
CA THR A 39 21.52 -2.53 7.73
C THR A 39 22.41 -1.30 7.48
N GLY A 40 23.50 -1.47 6.71
CA GLY A 40 24.42 -0.40 6.32
C GLY A 40 25.48 -0.06 7.36
N GLU A 41 25.49 -0.74 8.50
CA GLU A 41 26.46 -0.50 9.57
C GLU A 41 27.68 -1.42 9.45
N ASN A 42 28.87 -0.88 9.74
CA ASN A 42 30.10 -1.61 10.04
C ASN A 42 30.63 -2.63 8.98
N TRP A 43 29.94 -2.85 7.86
CA TRP A 43 30.45 -3.63 6.74
C TRP A 43 31.79 -3.11 6.18
N PRO A 44 32.08 -1.77 6.18
CA PRO A 44 33.40 -1.31 5.75
C PRO A 44 34.51 -1.76 6.71
N SER A 45 34.22 -1.87 8.00
CA SER A 45 35.16 -2.34 9.01
C SER A 45 35.43 -3.85 8.84
N VAL A 46 34.39 -4.65 8.61
CA VAL A 46 34.56 -6.08 8.29
C VAL A 46 35.39 -6.25 7.00
N LEU A 47 35.12 -5.45 5.97
CA LEU A 47 35.90 -5.46 4.74
C LEU A 47 37.36 -5.05 4.99
N HIS A 48 37.60 -4.00 5.77
CA HIS A 48 38.93 -3.52 6.13
C HIS A 48 39.75 -4.60 6.84
N ASP A 49 39.15 -5.31 7.80
CA ASP A 49 39.84 -6.36 8.55
C ASP A 49 40.14 -7.59 7.69
N LEU A 50 39.24 -7.94 6.76
CA LEU A 50 39.51 -8.98 5.75
C LEU A 50 40.66 -8.59 4.82
N LEU A 51 40.75 -7.31 4.43
CA LEU A 51 41.82 -6.79 3.59
C LEU A 51 43.17 -6.76 4.32
N ALA A 52 43.19 -6.40 5.60
CA ALA A 52 44.39 -6.46 6.43
C ALA A 52 44.98 -7.88 6.51
N GLN A 53 44.14 -8.91 6.31
CA GLN A 53 44.54 -10.32 6.25
C GLN A 53 44.85 -10.81 4.82
N GLY A 54 44.91 -9.92 3.83
CA GLY A 54 45.22 -10.26 2.44
C GLY A 54 44.07 -10.88 1.66
N LYS A 55 42.82 -10.78 2.14
CA LYS A 55 41.63 -11.30 1.43
C LYS A 55 41.07 -10.30 0.43
N TRP A 56 41.84 -10.02 -0.62
CA TRP A 56 41.46 -9.07 -1.69
C TRP A 56 40.14 -9.39 -2.38
N GLY A 57 39.76 -10.68 -2.44
CA GLY A 57 38.45 -11.13 -2.95
C GLY A 57 37.24 -10.61 -2.17
N ALA A 58 37.44 -10.06 -0.97
CA ALA A 58 36.38 -9.43 -0.18
C ALA A 58 35.83 -8.17 -0.86
N ILE A 59 36.64 -7.42 -1.63
CA ILE A 59 36.21 -6.17 -2.30
C ILE A 59 35.06 -6.43 -3.28
N PRO A 60 35.23 -7.25 -4.34
CA PRO A 60 34.15 -7.51 -5.27
C PRO A 60 32.97 -8.24 -4.61
N TYR A 61 33.22 -9.05 -3.58
CA TYR A 61 32.16 -9.73 -2.82
C TYR A 61 31.23 -8.74 -2.11
N PHE A 62 31.78 -7.82 -1.32
CA PHE A 62 30.99 -6.83 -0.58
C PHE A 62 30.34 -5.81 -1.51
N ILE A 63 31.05 -5.34 -2.54
CA ILE A 63 30.47 -4.42 -3.53
C ILE A 63 29.26 -5.07 -4.21
N ALA A 64 29.40 -6.30 -4.73
CA ALA A 64 28.30 -7.00 -5.39
C ALA A 64 27.12 -7.24 -4.43
N PHE A 65 27.40 -7.66 -3.19
CA PHE A 65 26.36 -7.88 -2.19
C PHE A 65 25.59 -6.58 -1.88
N ILE A 66 26.29 -5.50 -1.54
CA ILE A 66 25.68 -4.22 -1.17
C ILE A 66 24.88 -3.64 -2.34
N SER A 67 25.42 -3.66 -3.56
CA SER A 67 24.71 -3.16 -4.74
C SER A 67 23.42 -3.94 -5.02
N ILE A 68 23.47 -5.28 -5.01
CA ILE A 68 22.28 -6.12 -5.24
C ILE A 68 21.26 -5.95 -4.11
N ALA A 69 21.74 -5.95 -2.86
CA ALA A 69 20.88 -5.82 -1.70
C ALA A 69 20.16 -4.47 -1.66
N PHE A 70 20.88 -3.38 -1.92
CA PHE A 70 20.29 -2.04 -1.99
C PHE A 70 19.29 -1.91 -3.15
N PHE A 71 19.59 -2.49 -4.31
CA PHE A 71 18.65 -2.51 -5.44
C PHE A 71 17.35 -3.24 -5.08
N ILE A 72 17.43 -4.40 -4.42
CA ILE A 72 16.26 -5.16 -3.96
C ILE A 72 15.47 -4.35 -2.92
N LEU A 73 16.15 -3.77 -1.92
CA LEU A 73 15.51 -2.95 -0.89
C LEU A 73 14.80 -1.73 -1.47
N LEU A 74 15.44 -1.04 -2.42
CA LEU A 74 14.86 0.12 -3.10
C LEU A 74 13.62 -0.28 -3.90
N ASN A 75 13.69 -1.37 -4.67
CA ASN A 75 12.54 -1.85 -5.43
C ASN A 75 11.38 -2.30 -4.53
N LEU A 76 11.67 -2.95 -3.40
CA LEU A 76 10.66 -3.30 -2.41
C LEU A 76 10.02 -2.06 -1.80
N PHE A 77 10.83 -1.07 -1.43
CA PHE A 77 10.36 0.20 -0.88
C PHE A 77 9.48 0.97 -1.89
N LEU A 78 9.90 1.04 -3.14
CA LEU A 78 9.12 1.64 -4.22
C LEU A 78 7.78 0.92 -4.42
N ALA A 79 7.79 -0.42 -4.46
CA ALA A 79 6.57 -1.20 -4.60
C ALA A 79 5.58 -0.89 -3.46
N VAL A 80 6.05 -0.92 -2.22
CA VAL A 80 5.21 -0.62 -1.04
C VAL A 80 4.65 0.80 -1.09
N ILE A 81 5.47 1.79 -1.48
CA ILE A 81 5.01 3.18 -1.57
C ILE A 81 3.98 3.35 -2.68
N LEU A 82 4.22 2.75 -3.85
CA LEU A 82 3.29 2.83 -4.98
C LEU A 82 1.94 2.19 -4.63
N ASP A 83 1.95 1.06 -3.94
CA ASP A 83 0.72 0.40 -3.47
C ASP A 83 -0.06 1.33 -2.52
N ARG A 84 0.63 1.96 -1.56
CA ARG A 84 0.00 2.91 -0.62
C ARG A 84 -0.53 4.15 -1.32
N PHE A 85 0.23 4.70 -2.27
CA PHE A 85 -0.19 5.86 -3.03
C PHE A 85 -1.40 5.57 -3.93
N THR A 86 -1.40 4.40 -4.56
CA THR A 86 -2.51 3.94 -5.40
C THR A 86 -3.77 3.73 -4.57
N GLU A 87 -3.64 3.14 -3.38
CA GLU A 87 -4.77 2.97 -2.47
C GLU A 87 -5.34 4.32 -2.00
N THR A 88 -4.49 5.27 -1.59
CA THR A 88 -4.94 6.62 -1.21
C THR A 88 -5.63 7.32 -2.38
N ARG A 89 -5.09 7.24 -3.60
CA ARG A 89 -5.74 7.81 -4.78
C ARG A 89 -7.09 7.17 -5.09
N ARG A 90 -7.20 5.85 -4.94
CA ARG A 90 -8.47 5.14 -5.09
C ARG A 90 -9.50 5.60 -4.05
N MET A 91 -9.05 5.84 -2.81
CA MET A 91 -9.87 6.41 -1.74
C MET A 91 -10.36 7.83 -2.05
N GLU A 92 -9.54 8.66 -2.68
CA GLU A 92 -9.93 9.99 -3.17
C GLU A 92 -10.83 9.94 -4.42
N GLU A 93 -10.69 8.91 -5.26
CA GLU A 93 -11.51 8.70 -6.45
C GLU A 93 -12.93 8.23 -6.10
N TYR A 94 -13.12 7.58 -4.95
CA TYR A 94 -14.47 7.38 -4.41
C TYR A 94 -15.07 8.75 -4.09
N ARG A 95 -15.88 9.27 -5.02
CA ARG A 95 -16.71 10.48 -4.81
C ARG A 95 -17.59 10.40 -3.56
N LEU A 96 -17.81 9.19 -3.03
CA LEU A 96 -18.56 8.92 -1.82
C LEU A 96 -17.63 8.32 -0.76
N THR A 97 -17.52 9.00 0.37
CA THR A 97 -16.74 8.60 1.53
C THR A 97 -17.59 7.78 2.51
N PRO A 98 -17.00 6.99 3.45
CA PRO A 98 -17.76 6.28 4.48
C PRO A 98 -18.80 7.14 5.25
N PRO A 99 -18.52 8.40 5.60
CA PRO A 99 -19.52 9.33 6.14
C PRO A 99 -20.74 9.56 5.25
N ASP A 100 -20.57 9.60 3.92
CA ASP A 100 -21.68 9.79 2.98
C ASP A 100 -22.67 8.62 3.10
N PHE A 101 -22.19 7.39 3.20
CA PHE A 101 -23.06 6.23 3.41
C PHE A 101 -23.84 6.29 4.73
N ALA A 102 -23.23 6.82 5.80
CA ALA A 102 -23.93 7.01 7.07
C ALA A 102 -25.04 8.07 6.95
N ILE A 103 -24.79 9.16 6.21
CA ILE A 103 -25.79 10.18 5.91
C ILE A 103 -26.95 9.56 5.12
N PHE A 104 -26.64 8.81 4.06
CA PHE A 104 -27.65 8.12 3.25
C PHE A 104 -28.50 7.17 4.12
N SER A 105 -27.86 6.32 4.91
CA SER A 105 -28.52 5.35 5.78
C SER A 105 -29.42 6.03 6.81
N SER A 106 -28.94 7.11 7.44
CA SER A 106 -29.75 7.89 8.40
C SER A 106 -31.00 8.49 7.76
N LYS A 107 -30.88 8.99 6.52
CA LYS A 107 -32.01 9.57 5.78
C LYS A 107 -32.96 8.49 5.25
N TRP A 108 -32.45 7.37 4.78
CA TRP A 108 -33.25 6.23 4.35
C TRP A 108 -34.12 5.70 5.49
N ALA A 109 -33.57 5.61 6.70
CA ALA A 109 -34.30 5.13 7.88
C ALA A 109 -35.51 6.00 8.26
N GLU A 110 -35.54 7.28 7.87
CA GLU A 110 -36.72 8.15 8.03
C GLU A 110 -37.90 7.69 7.15
N TYR A 111 -37.61 7.09 5.98
CA TYR A 111 -38.61 6.61 5.01
C TYR A 111 -38.90 5.11 5.14
N ASP A 112 -37.98 4.32 5.71
CA ASP A 112 -38.14 2.90 6.02
C ASP A 112 -37.80 2.60 7.50
N PRO A 113 -38.65 3.01 8.47
CA PRO A 113 -38.37 2.83 9.90
C PRO A 113 -38.33 1.37 10.35
N LYS A 114 -38.93 0.47 9.56
CA LYS A 114 -39.00 -0.97 9.84
C LYS A 114 -37.82 -1.74 9.25
N ALA A 115 -36.89 -1.06 8.57
CA ALA A 115 -35.75 -1.69 7.89
C ALA A 115 -36.18 -2.81 6.93
N THR A 116 -37.25 -2.57 6.18
CA THR A 116 -37.75 -3.49 5.13
C THR A 116 -36.84 -3.53 3.90
N LEU A 117 -35.87 -2.61 3.83
CA LEU A 117 -34.96 -2.35 2.71
C LEU A 117 -35.69 -1.88 1.44
N LEU A 118 -36.92 -1.39 1.60
CA LEU A 118 -37.77 -0.95 0.52
C LEU A 118 -38.46 0.37 0.90
N ILE A 119 -38.57 1.28 -0.07
CA ILE A 119 -39.41 2.48 0.04
C ILE A 119 -40.34 2.55 -1.17
N PRO A 120 -41.54 3.15 -1.04
CA PRO A 120 -42.39 3.43 -2.18
C PRO A 120 -41.68 4.34 -3.20
N ALA A 121 -41.85 4.08 -4.49
CA ALA A 121 -41.22 4.88 -5.55
C ALA A 121 -41.59 6.38 -5.47
N THR A 122 -42.78 6.70 -4.95
CA THR A 122 -43.23 8.08 -4.71
C THR A 122 -42.42 8.82 -3.64
N ALA A 123 -41.77 8.10 -2.71
CA ALA A 123 -40.94 8.68 -1.66
C ALA A 123 -39.51 9.00 -2.15
N LEU A 124 -39.09 8.42 -3.28
CA LEU A 124 -37.73 8.57 -3.80
C LEU A 124 -37.38 10.02 -4.15
N GLU A 125 -38.30 10.77 -4.77
CA GLU A 125 -38.08 12.19 -5.08
C GLU A 125 -37.78 12.99 -3.81
N GLN A 126 -38.57 12.77 -2.75
CA GLN A 126 -38.40 13.46 -1.48
C GLN A 126 -37.08 13.08 -0.80
N LEU A 127 -36.71 11.80 -0.85
CA LEU A 127 -35.42 11.32 -0.34
C LEU A 127 -34.25 12.03 -1.01
N ILE A 128 -34.23 12.09 -2.35
CA ILE A 128 -33.14 12.71 -3.13
C ILE A 128 -33.06 14.22 -2.89
N VAL A 129 -34.20 14.90 -2.77
CA VAL A 129 -34.26 16.33 -2.45
C VAL A 129 -33.76 16.62 -1.03
N ASN A 130 -33.90 15.67 -0.11
CA ASN A 130 -33.48 15.81 1.28
C ASN A 130 -32.05 15.30 1.56
N LEU A 131 -31.40 14.66 0.59
CA LEU A 131 -30.00 14.25 0.68
C LEU A 131 -29.07 15.39 0.26
N PRO A 132 -28.02 15.69 1.05
CA PRO A 132 -27.01 16.69 0.69
C PRO A 132 -26.15 16.22 -0.49
N THR A 133 -25.48 17.15 -1.17
CA THR A 133 -24.42 16.81 -2.13
C THR A 133 -23.30 16.03 -1.42
N PRO A 134 -22.67 15.04 -2.07
CA PRO A 134 -22.85 14.57 -3.45
C PRO A 134 -24.01 13.57 -3.67
N LEU A 135 -24.73 13.16 -2.62
CA LEU A 135 -25.74 12.08 -2.67
C LEU A 135 -27.12 12.51 -3.19
N GLY A 136 -27.44 13.80 -3.07
CA GLY A 136 -28.71 14.37 -3.50
C GLY A 136 -28.58 15.84 -3.85
N VAL A 137 -29.71 16.53 -3.86
CA VAL A 137 -29.81 17.93 -4.35
C VAL A 137 -30.26 18.92 -3.28
N LYS A 138 -30.18 18.56 -2.01
CA LYS A 138 -30.60 19.43 -0.91
C LYS A 138 -29.84 20.76 -0.95
N GLY A 139 -30.59 21.86 -0.99
CA GLY A 139 -30.04 23.22 -1.02
C GLY A 139 -29.57 23.69 -2.40
N MET A 140 -29.62 22.83 -3.43
CA MET A 140 -29.46 23.28 -4.80
C MET A 140 -30.82 23.68 -5.38
N GLY A 141 -30.91 24.87 -5.99
CA GLY A 141 -32.13 25.46 -6.53
C GLY A 141 -32.63 24.79 -7.82
N PHE A 142 -32.84 23.48 -7.81
CA PHE A 142 -33.25 22.70 -8.97
C PHE A 142 -34.68 23.00 -9.40
N THR A 143 -34.86 23.22 -10.70
CA THR A 143 -36.17 23.30 -11.34
C THR A 143 -36.84 21.92 -11.39
N ARG A 144 -38.18 21.88 -11.53
CA ARG A 144 -38.95 20.63 -11.63
C ARG A 144 -38.47 19.73 -12.77
N LEU A 145 -38.03 20.33 -13.89
CA LEU A 145 -37.53 19.60 -15.05
C LEU A 145 -36.18 18.93 -14.79
N GLU A 146 -35.29 19.60 -14.05
CA GLU A 146 -33.97 19.05 -13.71
C GLU A 146 -34.08 17.90 -12.70
N LYS A 147 -34.98 18.02 -11.70
CA LYS A 147 -35.30 16.91 -10.79
C LYS A 147 -35.83 15.70 -11.54
N PHE A 148 -36.74 15.93 -12.49
CA PHE A 148 -37.31 14.86 -13.32
C PHE A 148 -36.25 14.18 -14.19
N ARG A 149 -35.36 14.94 -14.84
CA ARG A 149 -34.24 14.38 -15.62
C ARG A 149 -33.28 13.57 -14.76
N MET A 150 -32.97 14.05 -13.56
CA MET A 150 -32.12 13.31 -12.61
C MET A 150 -32.77 12.00 -12.18
N LEU A 151 -34.07 12.00 -11.87
CA LEU A 151 -34.80 10.77 -11.56
C LEU A 151 -34.81 9.78 -12.72
N GLN A 152 -34.93 10.25 -13.96
CA GLN A 152 -34.82 9.40 -15.15
C GLN A 152 -33.40 8.83 -15.33
N SER A 153 -32.35 9.60 -15.00
CA SER A 153 -30.96 9.10 -15.08
C SER A 153 -30.62 8.02 -14.06
N LEU A 154 -31.43 7.87 -12.99
CA LEU A 154 -31.23 6.84 -11.97
C LEU A 154 -31.60 5.43 -12.44
N CYS A 155 -32.13 5.28 -13.66
CA CYS A 155 -32.26 3.97 -14.29
C CYS A 155 -33.10 2.96 -13.48
N LEU A 156 -34.21 3.45 -12.91
CA LEU A 156 -35.09 2.64 -12.06
C LEU A 156 -36.21 1.99 -12.87
N ASP A 157 -36.46 0.71 -12.60
CA ASP A 157 -37.55 -0.04 -13.21
C ASP A 157 -38.91 0.66 -12.96
N GLY A 158 -39.63 0.95 -14.05
CA GLY A 158 -40.91 1.67 -14.01
C GLY A 158 -40.84 3.18 -14.28
N TYR A 159 -39.64 3.78 -14.40
CA TYR A 159 -39.46 5.20 -14.75
C TYR A 159 -39.10 5.48 -16.23
N GLY A 160 -39.22 4.47 -17.11
CA GLY A 160 -39.19 4.65 -18.56
C GLY A 160 -37.83 4.98 -19.18
N ALA A 161 -36.74 4.84 -18.44
CA ALA A 161 -35.40 4.99 -18.99
C ALA A 161 -34.88 3.65 -19.53
N GLU A 162 -34.62 3.58 -20.84
CA GLU A 162 -33.79 2.53 -21.42
C GLU A 162 -32.35 2.77 -20.96
N CYS A 163 -31.88 1.97 -20.01
CA CYS A 163 -30.50 2.01 -19.55
C CYS A 163 -29.60 1.42 -20.63
N VAL A 164 -28.98 2.28 -21.43
CA VAL A 164 -27.87 1.87 -22.29
C VAL A 164 -26.68 1.62 -21.37
N VAL A 165 -26.38 0.34 -21.16
CA VAL A 165 -25.18 -0.16 -20.48
C VAL A 165 -23.93 0.24 -21.26
#